data_AF-A0A355TBV1-F1
#
_entry.id   AF-A0A355TBV1-F1
#
_cell.length_a   1.000
_cell.length_b   1.000
_cell.length_c   1.000
_cell.angle_alpha   90.00
_cell.angle_beta   90.00
_cell.angle_gamma   90.00
#
_symmetry.space_group_name_H-M   'P 1'
#
loop_
_entity.id
_entity.type
_entity.pdbx_description
1 polymer ?
#
loop_
_entity_poly.entity_id
_entity_poly.type
_entity_poly.pdbx_seq_one_letter_code
_entity_poly.pdbx_strand_id
1 'polypeptide(L)' 'MSEERMSFRTEVSRLLNIVIHSLYSEKEIFLRELISNASDACDKLRYLALQAPELTGEETDFQISIS' A
#
# COMPACT_ATOMS: atom_id res chain seq x y z
N MET A 1 17.09 15.84 -6.41
CA MET A 1 15.70 15.78 -5.91
C MET A 1 15.61 16.75 -4.75
N SER A 2 14.77 17.79 -4.85
CA SER A 2 14.54 18.74 -3.76
C SER A 2 13.67 18.07 -2.69
N GLU A 3 13.98 18.23 -1.41
CA GLU A 3 13.15 17.72 -0.31
C GLU A 3 11.89 18.61 -0.18
N GLU A 4 10.70 18.01 -0.30
CA GLU A 4 9.41 18.70 -0.11
C GLU A 4 8.68 18.07 1.08
N ARG A 5 8.22 18.91 2.02
CA ARG A 5 7.47 18.45 3.20
C ARG A 5 6.00 18.79 3.04
N MET A 6 5.16 17.76 3.02
CA MET A 6 3.70 17.90 2.99
C MET A 6 3.13 17.56 4.36
N SER A 7 2.39 18.50 4.95
CA SER A 7 1.67 18.28 6.21
C SER A 7 0.27 17.72 5.95
N PHE A 8 -0.16 16.74 6.75
CA PHE A 8 -1.53 16.28 6.73
C PHE A 8 -2.51 17.40 7.12
N ARG A 9 -3.66 17.44 6.45
CA ARG A 9 -4.79 18.28 6.89
C ARG A 9 -5.27 17.81 8.26
N THR A 10 -5.75 18.75 9.08
CA THR A 10 -6.14 18.53 10.48
C THR A 10 -7.12 17.37 10.69
N GLU A 11 -8.03 17.15 9.73
CA GLU A 11 -9.01 16.06 9.74
C GLU A 11 -8.36 14.67 9.60
N VAL A 12 -7.38 14.54 8.70
CA VAL A 12 -6.65 13.27 8.48
C VAL A 12 -5.80 12.92 9.70
N SER A 13 -5.19 13.92 10.33
CA SER A 13 -4.41 13.73 11.56
C SER A 13 -5.25 13.23 12.74
N ARG A 14 -6.52 13.66 12.84
CA ARG A 14 -7.46 13.13 13.85
C ARG A 14 -7.87 11.69 13.57
N LEU A 15 -8.15 11.37 12.30
CA LEU A 15 -8.49 10.00 11.90
C LEU A 15 -7.33 9.03 12.18
N LEU A 16 -6.10 9.41 11.82
CA LEU A 16 -4.89 8.62 12.11
C LEU A 16 -4.74 8.36 13.61
N ASN A 17 -4.93 9.38 14.45
CA ASN A 17 -4.85 9.19 15.91
C ASN A 17 -5.88 8.19 16.42
N ILE A 18 -7.13 8.22 15.94
CA ILE A 18 -8.17 7.28 16.35
C ILE A 18 -7.82 5.85 15.89
N VAL A 19 -7.44 5.69 14.63
CA VAL A 19 -7.07 4.39 14.06
C VAL A 19 -5.88 3.78 14.81
N ILE A 20 -4.85 4.57 15.12
CA ILE A 20 -3.67 4.12 15.87
C ILE A 20 -4.06 3.62 17.26
N HIS A 21 -4.89 4.36 18.00
CA HIS A 21 -5.30 3.95 19.35
C HIS A 21 -6.23 2.72 19.33
N SER A 22 -7.10 2.59 18.33
CA SER A 22 -8.00 1.43 18.16
C SER A 22 -7.24 0.17 17.71
N LEU A 23 -6.22 0.30 16.88
CA LEU A 23 -5.40 -0.81 16.37
C LEU A 23 -4.22 -1.17 17.28
N TYR A 24 -3.95 -0.40 18.33
CA TYR A 24 -2.84 -0.67 19.24
C TYR A 24 -2.98 -2.02 19.97
N SER A 25 -4.19 -2.57 20.02
CA SER A 25 -4.50 -3.93 20.52
C SER A 25 -4.36 -5.03 19.46
N GLU A 26 -4.31 -4.69 18.17
CA GLU A 26 -4.48 -5.61 17.03
C GLU A 26 -3.43 -5.34 15.94
N LYS A 27 -2.13 -5.40 16.31
CA LYS A 27 -1.01 -5.19 15.37
C LYS A 27 -1.06 -6.08 14.11
N GLU A 28 -1.73 -7.22 14.22
CA GLU A 28 -1.96 -8.16 13.11
C GLU A 28 -2.87 -7.57 12.02
N ILE A 29 -3.82 -6.70 12.38
CA ILE A 29 -4.71 -6.04 11.41
C ILE A 29 -3.90 -5.13 10.49
N PHE A 30 -2.96 -4.34 11.02
CA PHE A 30 -2.14 -3.47 10.18
C PHE A 30 -1.35 -4.26 9.13
N LEU A 31 -0.72 -5.37 9.53
CA LEU A 31 0.02 -6.22 8.61
C LEU A 31 -0.91 -6.85 7.57
N ARG A 32 -2.11 -7.28 7.96
CA ARG A 32 -3.14 -7.76 7.04
C ARG A 32 -3.52 -6.70 5.99
N GLU A 33 -3.77 -5.46 6.40
CA GLU A 33 -4.13 -4.38 5.48
C GLU A 33 -2.99 -4.06 4.50
N LEU A 34 -1.73 -4.09 4.95
CA LEU A 34 -0.59 -3.91 4.07
C LEU A 34 -0.47 -5.02 3.02
N ILE A 35 -0.61 -6.29 3.44
CA ILE A 35 -0.57 -7.44 2.52
C ILE A 35 -1.74 -7.35 1.53
N SER A 36 -2.95 -6.99 1.99
CA SER A 36 -4.10 -6.79 1.11
C SER A 36 -3.83 -5.72 0.05
N ASN A 37 -3.32 -4.55 0.47
CA ASN A 37 -2.99 -3.46 -0.45
C ASN A 37 -1.93 -3.88 -1.48
N ALA A 38 -0.93 -4.65 -1.07
CA ALA A 38 0.11 -5.16 -1.97
C ALA A 38 -0.45 -6.19 -2.96
N SER A 39 -1.35 -7.06 -2.52
CA SER A 39 -2.06 -8.01 -3.39
C SER A 39 -2.90 -7.27 -4.45
N ASP A 40 -3.68 -6.27 -4.02
CA ASP A 40 -4.50 -5.45 -4.92
C ASP A 40 -3.65 -4.71 -5.96
N ALA A 41 -2.46 -4.23 -5.57
CA ALA A 41 -1.54 -3.59 -6.49
C ALA A 41 -1.00 -4.57 -7.55
N CYS A 42 -0.66 -5.80 -7.17
CA CYS A 42 -0.22 -6.85 -8.10
C CYS A 42 -1.34 -7.20 -9.09
N ASP A 43 -2.56 -7.41 -8.60
CA ASP A 43 -3.71 -7.71 -9.46
C ASP A 43 -4.03 -6.57 -10.42
N LYS A 44 -3.95 -5.32 -9.94
CA LYS A 44 -4.17 -4.14 -10.78
C LYS A 44 -3.13 -4.05 -11.90
N LEU A 45 -1.85 -4.28 -11.59
CA LEU A 45 -0.80 -4.28 -12.60
C LEU A 45 -1.02 -5.41 -13.62
N ARG A 46 -1.33 -6.62 -13.15
CA ARG A 46 -1.64 -7.77 -14.02
C ARG A 46 -2.79 -7.48 -14.97
N TYR A 47 -3.85 -6.83 -14.49
CA TYR A 47 -4.97 -6.42 -15.33
C TYR A 47 -4.59 -5.39 -16.38
N LEU A 48 -3.83 -4.35 -16.00
CA LEU A 48 -3.38 -3.31 -16.93
C LEU A 48 -2.44 -3.88 -18.00
N ALA A 49 -1.61 -4.86 -17.63
CA ALA A 49 -0.69 -5.53 -18.55
C ALA A 49 -1.39 -6.32 -19.68
N LEU A 50 -2.68 -6.68 -19.51
CA LEU A 50 -3.47 -7.28 -20.59
C LEU A 50 -3.65 -6.34 -21.78
N GLN A 51 -3.65 -5.02 -21.54
CA GLN A 51 -3.82 -3.99 -22.56
C GLN A 51 -2.47 -3.38 -22.98
N ALA A 52 -1.51 -3.31 -22.05
CA ALA A 52 -0.18 -2.75 -22.27
C ALA A 52 0.88 -3.71 -21.68
N PRO A 53 1.29 -4.75 -22.42
CA PRO A 53 2.24 -5.76 -21.94
C PRO A 53 3.60 -5.20 -21.51
N GLU A 54 3.98 -4.01 -22.01
CA GLU A 54 5.19 -3.28 -21.63
C GLU A 54 5.18 -2.76 -20.18
N LEU A 55 4.02 -2.76 -19.51
CA LEU A 55 3.91 -2.40 -18.09
C LEU A 55 4.52 -3.46 -17.17
N THR A 56 4.60 -4.70 -17.65
CA THR A 56 5.33 -5.77 -16.98
C THR A 56 6.74 -5.87 -17.56
N GLY A 57 7.74 -5.91 -16.68
CA GLY A 57 9.11 -6.24 -17.07
C GLY A 57 9.24 -7.71 -17.46
N GLU A 58 10.47 -8.20 -17.59
CA GLU A 58 10.72 -9.62 -17.91
C GLU A 58 10.29 -10.57 -16.78
N GLU A 59 10.19 -10.07 -15.54
CA GLU A 59 9.66 -10.82 -14.40
C GLU A 59 8.14 -10.62 -14.26
N THR A 60 7.39 -11.68 -14.53
CA THR A 60 5.92 -11.72 -14.38
C THR A 60 5.47 -12.33 -13.05
N ASP A 61 6.42 -12.79 -12.23
CA ASP A 61 6.12 -13.45 -10.96
C ASP A 61 6.06 -12.42 -9.83
N PHE A 62 4.87 -11.85 -9.63
CA PHE A 62 4.64 -10.85 -8.59
C PHE A 62 4.75 -11.49 -7.20
N GLN A 63 5.54 -10.88 -6.33
CA GLN A 63 5.73 -11.34 -4.96
C GLN A 63 5.64 -10.21 -3.93
N ILE A 64 5.19 -10.56 -2.73
CA ILE A 64 5.16 -9.67 -1.56
C ILE A 64 6.23 -10.16 -0.59
N SER A 65 7.26 -9.35 -0.33
CA SER A 65 8.35 -9.68 0.61
C SER A 65 8.22 -8.87 1.90
N ILE A 66 8.44 -9.53 3.03
CA ILE A 66 8.44 -8.93 4.37
C ILE A 66 9.82 -9.20 4.98
N SER A 67 10.48 -8.16 5.50
CA SER A 67 11.83 -8.21 6.08
C SER A 67 11.91 -7.46 7.40
#